data_AF-A0A2S5M016-F1
#
_entry.id   AF-A0A2S5M016-F1
#
_cell.length_a   1.000
_cell.length_b   1.000
_cell.length_c   1.000
_cell.angle_alpha   90.00
_cell.angle_beta   90.00
_cell.angle_gamma   90.00
#
_symmetry.space_group_name_H-M   'P 1'
#
loop_
_entity.id
_entity.type
_entity.pdbx_description
1 polymer ?
#
loop_
_entity_poly.entity_id
_entity_poly.type
_entity_poly.pdbx_seq_one_letter_code
_entity_poly.pdbx_strand_id
1 'polypeptide(L)'
;MSDTLIKHALKTASTLTAFALVGTAILAYIFLITRAPIEASEAEARLALFSQILPHDVYDNDLLKTELVIPPNLLLGNRTPSKANIATLGNEPVGVILEAIAHDGYAGDIKLLIAIRADGS
;
A
#
# COMPACT_ATOMS: atom_id res chain seq x y z
N MET A 1 -51.50 14.85 -15.68
CA MET A 1 -50.93 14.99 -14.31
C MET A 1 -49.69 14.13 -14.13
N SER A 2 -49.65 12.91 -14.69
CA SER A 2 -48.49 12.01 -14.76
C SER A 2 -47.32 12.55 -15.61
N ASP A 3 -47.57 13.18 -16.76
CA ASP A 3 -46.50 13.68 -17.65
C ASP A 3 -45.61 14.77 -17.02
N THR A 4 -46.20 15.64 -16.19
CA THR A 4 -45.46 16.69 -15.47
C THR A 4 -44.55 16.09 -14.41
N LEU A 5 -45.02 15.08 -13.67
CA LEU A 5 -44.21 14.37 -12.68
C LEU A 5 -43.01 13.66 -13.32
N ILE A 6 -43.22 12.97 -14.45
CA ILE A 6 -42.14 12.30 -15.18
C ILE A 6 -41.10 13.31 -15.69
N LYS A 7 -41.52 14.46 -16.25
CA LYS A 7 -40.61 15.51 -16.70
C LYS A 7 -39.74 16.08 -15.58
N HIS A 8 -40.33 16.33 -14.40
CA HIS A 8 -39.57 16.81 -13.25
C HIS A 8 -38.60 15.76 -12.73
N ALA A 9 -39.03 14.49 -12.63
CA ALA A 9 -38.17 13.38 -12.24
C ALA A 9 -36.97 13.23 -13.19
N LEU A 10 -37.22 13.29 -14.51
CA LEU A 10 -36.18 13.16 -15.53
C LEU A 10 -35.15 14.30 -15.47
N LYS A 11 -35.61 15.54 -15.22
CA LYS A 11 -34.74 16.71 -15.07
C LYS A 11 -33.83 16.60 -13.84
N THR A 12 -34.37 16.14 -12.71
CA THR A 12 -33.58 15.96 -11.49
C THR A 12 -32.58 14.82 -11.65
N ALA A 13 -33.01 13.70 -12.24
CA ALA A 13 -32.14 12.57 -12.54
C ALA A 13 -30.98 12.98 -13.46
N SER A 14 -31.26 13.69 -14.57
CA SER A 14 -30.21 14.14 -15.49
C SER A 14 -29.23 15.11 -14.84
N THR A 15 -29.72 16.01 -13.99
CA THR A 15 -28.87 16.95 -13.24
C THR A 15 -27.95 16.20 -12.27
N LEU A 16 -28.47 15.22 -11.54
CA LEU A 16 -27.68 14.40 -10.62
C LEU A 16 -26.65 13.55 -11.35
N THR A 17 -27.03 12.94 -12.48
CA THR A 17 -26.10 12.18 -13.33
C THR A 17 -24.98 13.06 -13.85
N ALA A 18 -25.29 14.25 -14.36
CA ALA A 18 -24.28 15.18 -14.84
C ALA A 18 -23.31 15.59 -13.73
N PHE A 19 -23.84 15.91 -12.54
CA PHE A 19 -23.02 16.24 -11.37
C PHE A 19 -22.10 15.07 -10.97
N ALA A 20 -22.65 13.86 -10.87
CA ALA A 20 -21.88 12.66 -10.52
C ALA A 20 -20.78 12.37 -11.54
N LEU A 21 -21.07 12.50 -12.84
CA LEU A 21 -20.08 12.31 -13.91
C LEU A 21 -18.95 13.34 -13.81
N VAL A 22 -19.28 14.62 -13.62
CA VAL A 22 -18.27 15.67 -13.48
C VAL A 22 -17.41 15.45 -12.24
N GLY A 23 -18.02 15.16 -11.09
CA GLY A 23 -17.30 14.88 -9.86
C GLY A 23 -16.38 13.66 -9.98
N THR A 24 -16.87 12.59 -10.62
CA THR A 24 -16.08 11.37 -10.86
C THR A 24 -14.93 11.63 -11.82
N ALA A 25 -15.16 12.42 -12.88
CA ALA A 25 -14.12 12.78 -13.84
C ALA A 25 -13.01 13.61 -13.17
N ILE A 26 -13.37 14.57 -12.32
CA ILE A 26 -12.40 15.35 -11.54
C ILE A 26 -11.61 14.45 -10.59
N LEU A 27 -12.30 13.57 -9.85
CA LEU A 27 -11.63 12.67 -8.89
C LEU A 27 -10.70 11.69 -9.61
N ALA A 28 -11.13 11.13 -10.73
CA ALA A 28 -10.32 10.24 -11.56
C ALA A 28 -9.10 10.97 -12.13
N TYR A 29 -9.28 12.22 -12.58
CA TYR A 29 -8.17 13.04 -13.06
C TYR A 29 -7.13 13.28 -11.96
N ILE A 30 -7.58 13.70 -10.77
CA ILE A 30 -6.69 13.90 -9.61
C ILE A 30 -5.98 12.58 -9.28
N PHE A 31 -6.70 11.48 -9.18
CA PHE A 31 -6.12 10.16 -8.89
C PHE A 31 -5.01 9.80 -9.89
N LEU A 32 -5.25 9.99 -11.19
CA LEU A 32 -4.26 9.67 -12.22
C LEU A 32 -2.99 10.51 -12.10
N ILE A 33 -3.10 11.80 -11.78
CA ILE A 33 -1.93 12.68 -11.65
C ILE A 33 -1.21 12.49 -10.31
N THR A 34 -1.92 12.15 -9.24
CA THR A 34 -1.34 12.00 -7.89
C THR A 34 -0.84 10.61 -7.59
N ARG A 35 -1.24 9.58 -8.35
CA ARG A 35 -0.87 8.19 -8.08
C ARG A 35 0.65 7.98 -8.06
N ALA A 36 1.35 8.38 -9.13
CA ALA A 36 2.79 8.20 -9.22
C ALA A 36 3.59 8.92 -8.12
N PRO A 37 3.33 10.22 -7.81
CA PRO A 37 4.05 10.88 -6.73
C PRO A 37 3.72 10.31 -5.35
N ILE A 38 2.49 9.82 -5.12
CA ILE A 38 2.15 9.11 -3.87
C ILE A 38 2.93 7.79 -3.77
N GLU A 39 2.95 6.98 -4.83
CA GLU A 39 3.71 5.72 -4.85
C GLU A 39 5.22 5.95 -4.59
N ALA A 40 5.79 7.00 -5.17
CA ALA A 40 7.18 7.39 -4.92
C ALA A 40 7.42 7.82 -3.46
N SER A 41 6.54 8.67 -2.91
CA SER A 41 6.63 9.11 -1.52
C SER A 41 6.47 7.95 -0.53
N GLU A 42 5.58 6.99 -0.82
CA GLU A 42 5.42 5.78 -0.01
C GLU A 42 6.68 4.89 -0.07
N ALA A 43 7.32 4.76 -1.24
CA ALA A 43 8.56 4.02 -1.39
C ALA A 43 9.70 4.66 -0.58
N GLU A 44 9.86 5.98 -0.65
CA GLU A 44 10.85 6.72 0.14
C GLU A 44 10.60 6.58 1.65
N ALA A 45 9.36 6.72 2.11
CA ALA A 45 9.01 6.54 3.51
C ALA A 45 9.30 5.11 3.99
N ARG A 46 9.02 4.09 3.15
CA ARG A 46 9.32 2.70 3.47
C ARG A 46 10.83 2.44 3.56
N LEU A 47 11.61 2.96 2.62
CA LEU A 47 13.08 2.87 2.68
C LEU A 47 13.64 3.57 3.92
N ALA A 48 13.09 4.73 4.30
CA ALA A 48 13.47 5.41 5.52
C ALA A 48 13.20 4.55 6.77
N LEU A 49 12.07 3.83 6.82
CA LEU A 49 11.81 2.88 7.91
C LEU A 49 12.76 1.67 7.87
N PHE A 50 13.06 1.14 6.69
CA PHE A 50 14.01 0.03 6.55
C PHE A 50 15.40 0.43 7.04
N SER A 51 15.85 1.64 6.72
CA SER A 51 17.15 2.16 7.17
C SER A 51 17.29 2.25 8.70
N GLN A 52 16.17 2.36 9.43
CA GLN A 52 16.17 2.41 10.89
C GLN A 52 16.40 1.03 11.54
N ILE A 53 16.04 -0.05 10.84
CA ILE A 53 16.12 -1.43 11.34
C ILE A 53 17.23 -2.24 10.66
N LEU A 54 17.63 -1.85 9.45
CA LEU A 54 18.70 -2.45 8.67
C LEU A 54 19.53 -1.33 8.01
N PRO A 55 20.67 -0.95 8.61
CA PRO A 55 21.52 0.13 8.10
C PRO A 55 22.02 -0.15 6.67
N HIS A 56 22.18 0.89 5.84
CA HIS A 56 22.52 0.73 4.42
C HIS A 56 23.94 0.20 4.14
N ASP A 57 24.82 0.16 5.13
CA ASP A 57 26.19 -0.33 4.99
C ASP A 57 26.28 -1.86 4.97
N VAL A 58 25.18 -2.57 5.25
CA VAL A 58 25.17 -4.03 5.33
C VAL A 58 24.61 -4.73 4.08
N TYR A 59 24.10 -4.00 3.09
CA TYR A 59 23.55 -4.55 1.85
C TYR A 59 23.81 -3.63 0.65
N ASP A 60 23.77 -4.18 -0.57
CA ASP A 60 24.04 -3.44 -1.82
C ASP A 60 22.91 -3.52 -2.87
N ASN A 61 21.86 -4.29 -2.61
CA ASN A 61 20.74 -4.47 -3.52
C ASN A 61 19.58 -3.49 -3.30
N ASP A 62 18.70 -3.42 -4.30
CA ASP A 62 17.42 -2.70 -4.20
C ASP A 62 16.41 -3.55 -3.41
N LEU A 63 16.24 -3.23 -2.12
CA LEU A 63 15.36 -3.97 -1.21
C LEU A 63 13.91 -4.03 -1.69
N LEU A 64 13.40 -2.94 -2.27
CA LEU A 64 12.01 -2.85 -2.72
C LEU A 64 11.75 -3.64 -4.02
N LYS A 65 12.82 -4.06 -4.71
CA LYS A 65 12.72 -4.94 -5.88
C LYS A 65 13.06 -6.39 -5.58
N THR A 66 13.73 -6.64 -4.46
CA THR A 66 14.16 -7.98 -4.05
C THR A 66 13.19 -8.54 -3.02
N GLU A 67 12.03 -8.99 -3.50
CA GLU A 67 10.91 -9.38 -2.64
C GLU A 67 10.52 -10.85 -2.84
N LEU A 68 10.11 -11.50 -1.75
CA LEU A 68 9.43 -12.79 -1.76
C LEU A 68 8.00 -12.61 -1.25
N VAL A 69 7.05 -13.27 -1.92
CA VAL A 69 5.66 -13.28 -1.47
C VAL A 69 5.50 -14.33 -0.37
N ILE A 70 4.99 -13.88 0.78
CA ILE A 70 4.66 -14.73 1.90
C ILE A 70 3.15 -14.99 1.87
N PRO A 71 2.68 -16.25 1.76
CA PRO A 71 1.26 -16.55 1.83
C PRO A 71 0.68 -16.18 3.22
N PRO A 72 -0.65 -16.14 3.37
CA PRO A 72 -1.28 -15.91 4.67
C PRO A 72 -0.71 -16.83 5.76
N ASN A 73 -0.22 -16.25 6.83
CA ASN A 73 0.47 -16.96 7.91
C ASN A 73 0.04 -16.41 9.27
N LEU A 74 -0.44 -17.30 10.15
CA LEU A 74 -0.92 -16.93 11.48
C LEU A 74 0.18 -16.27 12.34
N LEU A 75 1.44 -16.68 12.19
CA LEU A 75 2.56 -16.13 12.97
C LEU A 75 2.88 -14.67 12.62
N LEU A 76 2.64 -14.28 11.37
CA LEU A 76 2.78 -12.89 10.91
C LEU A 76 1.45 -12.13 10.98
N GLY A 77 0.35 -12.80 11.36
CA GLY A 77 -0.99 -12.21 11.39
C GLY A 77 -1.52 -11.77 10.02
N ASN A 78 -0.84 -12.07 8.90
CA ASN A 78 -1.29 -11.63 7.59
C ASN A 78 -2.42 -12.53 7.07
N ARG A 79 -3.56 -11.93 6.73
CA ARG A 79 -4.73 -12.62 6.14
C ARG A 79 -4.66 -12.72 4.61
N THR A 80 -3.87 -11.84 4.00
CA THR A 80 -3.58 -11.79 2.56
C THR A 80 -2.08 -11.98 2.33
N PRO A 81 -1.64 -12.33 1.11
CA PRO A 81 -0.22 -12.39 0.80
C PRO A 81 0.51 -11.10 1.20
N SER A 82 1.63 -11.23 1.90
CA SER A 82 2.51 -10.14 2.31
C SER A 82 3.87 -10.28 1.62
N LYS A 83 4.77 -9.32 1.85
CA LYS A 83 6.09 -9.28 1.22
C LYS A 83 7.17 -9.43 2.27
N ALA A 84 8.18 -10.23 1.95
CA ALA A 84 9.46 -10.28 2.63
C ALA A 84 10.52 -9.63 1.73
N ASN A 85 11.20 -8.59 2.20
CA ASN A 85 12.25 -7.93 1.43
C ASN A 85 13.60 -8.54 1.81
N ILE A 86 14.34 -9.04 0.83
CA ILE A 86 15.62 -9.72 1.06
C ILE A 86 16.75 -8.72 0.84
N ALA A 87 17.58 -8.55 1.86
CA ALA A 87 18.82 -7.81 1.78
C ALA A 87 19.95 -8.74 1.34
N THR A 88 20.73 -8.32 0.36
CA THR A 88 21.90 -9.05 -0.12
C THR A 88 23.14 -8.16 -0.13
N LEU A 89 24.30 -8.76 0.07
CA LEU A 89 25.60 -8.13 -0.13
C LEU A 89 26.43 -9.02 -1.05
N GLY A 90 26.83 -8.53 -2.22
CA GLY A 90 27.58 -9.34 -3.18
C GLY A 90 26.83 -10.60 -3.64
N ASN A 91 25.50 -10.52 -3.80
CA ASN A 91 24.57 -11.63 -4.07
C ASN A 91 24.37 -12.65 -2.92
N GLU A 92 24.98 -12.46 -1.75
CA GLU A 92 24.71 -13.30 -0.59
C GLU A 92 23.59 -12.70 0.28
N PRO A 93 22.55 -13.46 0.66
CA PRO A 93 21.52 -12.97 1.58
C PRO A 93 22.09 -12.67 2.97
N VAL A 94 21.98 -11.42 3.39
CA VAL A 94 22.50 -10.92 4.67
C VAL A 94 21.41 -10.56 5.67
N GLY A 95 20.15 -10.48 5.20
CA GLY A 95 19.00 -10.28 6.07
C GLY A 95 17.68 -10.30 5.32
N VAL A 96 16.59 -10.27 6.09
CA VAL A 96 15.22 -10.22 5.60
C VAL A 96 14.41 -9.25 6.44
N ILE A 97 13.54 -8.48 5.78
CA ILE A 97 12.55 -7.63 6.44
C ILE A 97 11.17 -8.23 6.21
N LEU A 98 10.48 -8.53 7.31
CA LEU A 98 9.14 -9.12 7.35
C LEU A 98 8.13 -8.09 7.88
N GLU A 99 6.88 -8.20 7.43
CA GLU A 99 5.75 -7.46 7.99
C GLU A 99 4.90 -8.41 8.87
N ALA A 100 4.68 -8.02 10.12
CA ALA A 100 3.74 -8.68 11.03
C ALA A 100 2.56 -7.74 11.34
N ILE A 101 1.36 -8.31 11.45
CA ILE A 101 0.12 -7.56 11.64
C ILE A 101 -0.57 -8.01 12.92
N ALA A 102 -0.82 -7.08 13.83
CA ALA A 102 -1.67 -7.29 15.00
C ALA A 102 -3.04 -6.63 14.74
N HIS A 103 -4.11 -7.43 14.80
CA HIS A 103 -5.48 -7.00 14.44
C HIS A 103 -6.28 -6.38 15.59
N ASP A 104 -5.70 -6.30 16.77
CA ASP A 104 -6.32 -5.88 18.03
C ASP A 104 -5.89 -4.48 18.47
N GLY A 105 -5.41 -3.65 17.55
CA GLY A 105 -5.09 -2.25 17.82
C GLY A 105 -6.34 -1.38 18.01
N TYR A 106 -6.27 -0.41 18.92
CA TYR A 106 -7.38 0.49 19.26
C TYR A 106 -7.96 1.24 18.05
N ALA A 107 -7.10 1.58 17.08
CA ALA A 107 -7.45 2.30 15.86
C ALA A 107 -7.45 1.40 14.61
N GLY A 108 -7.48 0.07 14.79
CA GLY A 108 -7.34 -0.91 13.71
C GLY A 108 -5.99 -1.61 13.72
N ASP A 109 -5.62 -2.19 12.58
CA ASP A 109 -4.43 -3.03 12.45
C ASP A 109 -3.13 -2.27 12.78
N ILE A 110 -2.25 -2.90 13.56
CA ILE A 110 -0.87 -2.45 13.79
C ILE A 110 0.04 -3.26 12.88
N LYS A 111 0.78 -2.56 11.99
CA LYS A 111 1.78 -3.16 11.11
C LYS A 111 3.17 -2.95 11.67
N LEU A 112 3.90 -4.03 11.86
CA LEU A 112 5.24 -4.06 12.43
C LEU A 112 6.22 -4.54 11.37
N LEU A 113 7.34 -3.83 11.24
CA LEU A 113 8.47 -4.26 10.42
C LEU A 113 9.50 -4.94 11.31
N ILE A 114 9.92 -6.14 10.90
CA ILE A 114 10.87 -6.98 11.64
C ILE A 114 12.03 -7.28 10.68
N ALA A 115 13.22 -6.75 10.99
CA ALA A 115 14.44 -7.15 10.29
C ALA A 115 15.08 -8.31 11.05
N ILE A 116 15.52 -9.34 10.31
CA ILE A 116 16.28 -10.48 10.84
C ILE A 116 17.52 -10.61 9.97
N ARG A 117 18.70 -10.54 10.58
CA ARG A 117 19.99 -10.74 9.92
C ARG A 117 20.28 -12.22 9.67
N ALA A 118 21.23 -12.50 8.78
CA ALA A 118 21.62 -13.88 8.46
C ALA A 118 22.17 -14.68 9.67
N ASP A 119 22.69 -13.99 10.68
CA ASP A 119 23.13 -14.57 11.95
C ASP A 119 21.99 -14.76 12.97
N GLY A 120 20.76 -14.37 12.62
CA GLY A 120 19.57 -14.45 13.45
C GLY A 120 19.37 -13.29 14.43
N SER A 121 20.22 -12.26 14.36
CA SER A 121 20.05 -11.01 15.14
C SER A 121 19.04 -10.03 14.54
#